data_AF-A0A838PUG1-F1
#
_entry.id   AF-A0A838PUG1-F1
#
_cell.length_a   1.000
_cell.length_b   1.000
_cell.length_c   1.000
_cell.angle_alpha   90.00
_cell.angle_beta   90.00
_cell.angle_gamma   90.00
#
_symmetry.space_group_name_H-M   'P 1'
#
loop_
_entity.id
_entity.type
_entity.pdbx_description
1 polymer ?
#
loop_
_entity_poly.entity_id
_entity_poly.type
_entity_poly.pdbx_seq_one_letter_code
_entity_poly.pdbx_strand_id
1 'polypeptide(L)'
;MAAGVSDQLAWESKAGRVAAAAAALSAVCFVAGGAYLQIATQRRSASSNELLAAIGRQPADYLIAGVVSALAFLLLGMMLAYLYRTARFRRENLPTAAIVLTVFGALGAAAVALGRPIDLAAAAGDLPSGALRSGESTDAALRERTSLQIIGILGLASNLALAFALILISLNSMRAGLLSRFLGVLGIVIGVLLPFLGAMPVLLFFWLCALAALFVDRWPGGRGPAWATGRAIPWPGMAERNAELDRRHAAADVGEDEDGAGTAGPIEPQGERDPAGGAHATGAGNGGPPAGTRAKRKRGRRR
;
A
#
# COMPACT_ATOMS: atom_id res chain seq x y z
N MET A 1 -34.63 10.07 2.79
CA MET A 1 -33.16 10.07 2.54
C MET A 1 -32.33 9.74 3.78
N ALA A 2 -32.64 10.27 4.98
CA ALA A 2 -31.84 10.01 6.20
C ALA A 2 -31.74 8.52 6.61
N ALA A 3 -32.83 7.75 6.50
CA ALA A 3 -32.83 6.31 6.80
C ALA A 3 -31.82 5.52 5.94
N GLY A 4 -31.63 5.92 4.67
CA GLY A 4 -30.67 5.24 3.78
C GLY A 4 -29.21 5.46 4.17
N VAL A 5 -28.88 6.60 4.80
CA VAL A 5 -27.49 6.89 5.21
C VAL A 5 -27.12 6.10 6.47
N SER A 6 -28.00 6.03 7.46
CA SER A 6 -27.75 5.25 8.68
C SER A 6 -27.61 3.76 8.38
N ASP A 7 -28.47 3.22 7.50
CA ASP A 7 -28.42 1.81 7.10
C ASP A 7 -27.13 1.49 6.34
N GLN A 8 -26.70 2.40 5.47
CA GLN A 8 -25.44 2.27 4.75
C GLN A 8 -24.25 2.29 5.73
N LEU A 9 -24.20 3.23 6.68
CA LEU A 9 -23.12 3.30 7.67
C LEU A 9 -23.06 2.05 8.55
N ALA A 10 -24.23 1.51 8.94
CA ALA A 10 -24.31 0.25 9.68
C ALA A 10 -23.73 -0.92 8.86
N TRP A 11 -24.06 -1.00 7.56
CA TRP A 11 -23.46 -1.99 6.65
C TRP A 11 -21.95 -1.80 6.51
N GLU A 12 -21.48 -0.57 6.32
CA GLU A 12 -20.05 -0.24 6.19
C GLU A 12 -19.26 -0.64 7.44
N SER A 13 -19.81 -0.42 8.64
CA SER A 13 -19.15 -0.82 9.89
C SER A 13 -18.92 -2.33 9.99
N LYS A 14 -19.88 -3.13 9.51
CA LYS A 14 -19.83 -4.60 9.53
C LYS A 14 -18.93 -5.12 8.40
N ALA A 15 -19.17 -4.66 7.17
CA ALA A 15 -18.43 -5.08 6.00
C ALA A 15 -16.97 -4.59 6.03
N GLY A 16 -16.69 -3.46 6.67
CA GLY A 16 -15.35 -2.90 6.83
C GLY A 16 -14.38 -3.84 7.53
N ARG A 17 -14.83 -4.60 8.55
CA ARG A 17 -13.99 -5.60 9.22
C ARG A 17 -13.60 -6.75 8.29
N VAL A 18 -14.55 -7.22 7.49
CA VAL A 18 -14.31 -8.29 6.51
C VAL A 18 -13.39 -7.79 5.40
N ALA A 19 -13.60 -6.56 4.92
CA ALA A 19 -12.73 -5.93 3.92
C ALA A 19 -11.32 -5.68 4.47
N ALA A 20 -11.17 -5.33 5.75
CA ALA A 20 -9.88 -5.18 6.41
C ALA A 20 -9.14 -6.51 6.49
N ALA A 21 -9.83 -7.59 6.90
CA ALA A 21 -9.26 -8.92 6.92
C ALA A 21 -8.85 -9.37 5.51
N ALA A 22 -9.69 -9.12 4.51
CA ALA A 22 -9.36 -9.42 3.11
C ALA A 22 -8.12 -8.65 2.63
N ALA A 23 -8.01 -7.36 2.94
CA ALA A 23 -6.83 -6.55 2.60
C ALA A 23 -5.56 -7.08 3.29
N ALA A 24 -5.63 -7.38 4.59
CA ALA A 24 -4.50 -7.88 5.36
C ALA A 24 -4.05 -9.27 4.88
N LEU A 25 -4.99 -10.20 4.70
CA LEU A 25 -4.72 -11.54 4.20
C LEU A 25 -4.18 -11.48 2.76
N SER A 26 -4.73 -10.62 1.90
CA SER A 26 -4.21 -10.41 0.55
C SER A 26 -2.74 -9.96 0.59
N ALA A 27 -2.40 -9.01 1.49
CA ALA A 27 -1.02 -8.55 1.68
C ALA A 27 -0.08 -9.70 2.06
N VAL A 28 -0.48 -10.52 3.03
CA VAL A 28 0.28 -11.69 3.48
C VAL A 28 0.43 -12.71 2.34
N CYS A 29 -0.65 -13.01 1.61
CA CYS A 29 -0.62 -13.96 0.51
C CYS A 29 0.27 -13.48 -0.64
N PHE A 30 0.26 -12.20 -1.00
CA PHE A 30 1.17 -11.66 -2.02
C PHE A 30 2.64 -11.75 -1.61
N VAL A 31 2.95 -11.44 -0.35
CA VAL A 31 4.32 -11.56 0.17
C VAL A 31 4.74 -13.02 0.26
N ALA A 32 3.89 -13.90 0.81
CA ALA A 32 4.19 -15.32 0.92
C ALA A 32 4.36 -15.97 -0.45
N GLY A 33 3.41 -15.77 -1.37
CA GLY A 33 3.48 -16.31 -2.73
C GLY A 33 4.66 -15.75 -3.52
N GLY A 34 4.91 -14.44 -3.41
CA GLY A 34 6.02 -13.77 -4.07
C GLY A 34 7.38 -14.19 -3.52
N ALA A 35 7.57 -14.18 -2.19
CA ALA A 35 8.81 -14.60 -1.55
C ALA A 35 9.11 -16.08 -1.82
N TYR A 36 8.08 -16.93 -1.82
CA TYR A 36 8.23 -18.33 -2.15
C TYR A 36 8.72 -18.53 -3.59
N LEU A 37 8.10 -17.85 -4.56
CA LEU A 37 8.54 -17.89 -5.96
C LEU A 37 9.94 -17.29 -6.13
N GLN A 38 10.24 -16.19 -5.44
CA GLN A 38 11.55 -15.55 -5.45
C GLN A 38 12.63 -16.49 -4.90
N ILE A 39 12.38 -17.18 -3.77
CA ILE A 39 13.33 -18.13 -3.17
C ILE A 39 13.53 -19.35 -4.08
N ALA A 40 12.44 -19.83 -4.70
CA ALA A 40 12.49 -20.94 -5.65
C ALA A 40 13.29 -20.59 -6.91
N THR A 41 13.32 -19.31 -7.31
CA THR A 41 13.99 -18.82 -8.54
C THR A 41 15.38 -18.23 -8.30
N GLN A 42 15.62 -17.41 -7.26
CA GLN A 42 16.91 -16.79 -6.93
C GLN A 42 18.02 -17.82 -6.67
N ARG A 43 17.68 -19.03 -6.21
CA ARG A 43 18.67 -20.08 -5.99
C ARG A 43 19.27 -20.63 -7.29
N ARG A 44 18.76 -20.28 -8.48
CA ARG A 44 19.29 -20.79 -9.75
C ARG A 44 19.19 -19.75 -10.87
N SER A 45 20.32 -19.37 -11.46
CA SER A 45 20.35 -18.72 -12.78
C SER A 45 20.05 -19.77 -13.87
N ALA A 46 18.89 -20.40 -13.76
CA ALA A 46 18.54 -21.62 -14.44
C ALA A 46 18.11 -21.34 -15.88
N SER A 47 18.81 -21.92 -16.85
CA SER A 47 18.24 -22.20 -18.16
C SER A 47 16.87 -22.90 -18.01
N SER A 48 15.94 -22.74 -18.95
CA SER A 48 14.56 -23.28 -18.86
C SER A 48 14.51 -24.77 -18.48
N ASN A 49 15.56 -25.52 -18.83
CA ASN A 49 15.78 -26.91 -18.44
C ASN A 49 15.92 -27.11 -16.93
N GLU A 50 16.72 -26.28 -16.26
CA GLU A 50 16.92 -26.36 -14.81
C GLU A 50 15.65 -25.97 -14.05
N LEU A 51 14.83 -25.06 -14.61
CA LEU A 51 13.52 -24.72 -14.06
C LEU A 51 12.55 -25.90 -14.16
N LEU A 52 12.44 -26.54 -15.32
CA LEU A 52 11.57 -27.72 -15.50
C LEU A 52 12.05 -28.92 -14.67
N ALA A 53 13.36 -29.13 -14.57
CA ALA A 53 13.93 -30.16 -13.71
C ALA A 53 13.74 -29.86 -12.21
N ALA A 54 13.59 -28.59 -11.82
CA ALA A 54 13.20 -28.20 -10.45
C ALA A 54 11.73 -28.51 -10.19
N ILE A 55 10.85 -28.09 -11.12
CA ILE A 55 9.40 -28.30 -11.06
C ILE A 55 9.08 -29.80 -10.98
N GLY A 56 9.74 -30.63 -11.80
CA GLY A 56 9.54 -32.08 -11.80
C GLY A 56 9.92 -32.76 -10.48
N ARG A 57 10.83 -32.18 -9.68
CA ARG A 57 11.21 -32.74 -8.36
C ARG A 57 10.21 -32.38 -7.28
N GLN A 58 9.60 -31.20 -7.34
CA GLN A 58 8.70 -30.68 -6.31
C GLN A 58 7.52 -29.92 -6.94
N PRO A 59 6.59 -30.60 -7.62
CA PRO A 59 5.46 -29.93 -8.27
C PRO A 59 4.48 -29.31 -7.27
N ALA A 60 4.38 -29.90 -6.06
CA ALA A 60 3.50 -29.42 -4.99
C ALA A 60 3.84 -27.98 -4.56
N ASP A 61 5.12 -27.64 -4.54
CA ASP A 61 5.65 -26.35 -4.12
C ASP A 61 5.14 -25.21 -5.04
N TYR A 62 5.20 -25.43 -6.35
CA TYR A 62 4.69 -24.47 -7.34
C TYR A 62 3.17 -24.36 -7.32
N LEU A 63 2.46 -25.46 -7.09
CA LEU A 63 1.00 -25.45 -6.96
C LEU A 63 0.54 -24.67 -5.72
N ILE A 64 1.22 -24.85 -4.58
CA ILE A 64 0.93 -24.09 -3.35
C ILE A 64 1.13 -22.59 -3.61
N ALA A 65 2.22 -22.20 -4.26
CA ALA A 65 2.46 -20.79 -4.61
C ALA A 65 1.35 -20.22 -5.53
N GLY A 66 0.88 -21.02 -6.49
CA GLY A 66 -0.23 -20.67 -7.38
C GLY A 66 -1.54 -20.45 -6.61
N VAL A 67 -1.88 -21.38 -5.70
CA VAL A 67 -3.10 -21.29 -4.87
C VAL A 67 -3.06 -20.07 -3.96
N VAL A 68 -1.92 -19.83 -3.29
CA VAL A 68 -1.73 -18.66 -2.41
C VAL A 68 -1.86 -17.37 -3.21
N SER A 69 -1.27 -17.30 -4.40
CA SER A 69 -1.35 -16.12 -5.28
C SER A 69 -2.78 -15.89 -5.79
N ALA A 70 -3.48 -16.96 -6.18
CA ALA A 70 -4.87 -16.87 -6.62
C ALA A 70 -5.78 -16.36 -5.51
N LEU A 71 -5.62 -16.87 -4.29
CA LEU A 71 -6.34 -16.37 -3.11
C LEU A 71 -6.04 -14.88 -2.86
N ALA A 72 -4.78 -14.44 -3.03
CA ALA A 72 -4.40 -13.04 -2.89
C ALA A 72 -5.19 -12.12 -3.83
N PHE A 73 -5.36 -12.51 -5.09
CA PHE A 73 -6.13 -11.76 -6.09
C PHE A 73 -7.63 -11.73 -5.79
N LEU A 74 -8.21 -12.84 -5.33
CA LEU A 74 -9.63 -12.88 -4.94
C LEU A 74 -9.91 -11.96 -3.75
N LEU A 75 -9.04 -11.99 -2.74
CA LEU A 75 -9.13 -11.12 -1.56
C LEU A 75 -8.95 -9.63 -1.93
N LEU A 76 -8.03 -9.33 -2.84
CA LEU A 76 -7.87 -7.99 -3.41
C LEU A 76 -9.14 -7.52 -4.13
N GLY A 77 -9.74 -8.39 -4.96
CA GLY A 77 -11.01 -8.12 -5.63
C GLY A 77 -12.16 -7.84 -4.66
N MET A 78 -12.28 -8.65 -3.59
CA MET A 78 -13.27 -8.47 -2.53
C MET A 78 -13.11 -7.12 -1.83
N MET A 79 -11.88 -6.74 -1.49
CA MET A 79 -11.55 -5.47 -0.89
C MET A 79 -11.87 -4.29 -1.82
N LEU A 80 -11.52 -4.39 -3.11
CA LEU A 80 -11.87 -3.37 -4.11
C LEU A 80 -13.37 -3.24 -4.32
N ALA A 81 -14.12 -4.35 -4.30
CA ALA A 81 -15.58 -4.31 -4.39
C ALA A 81 -16.22 -3.58 -3.21
N TYR A 82 -15.70 -3.78 -2.00
CA TYR A 82 -16.11 -3.00 -0.82
C TYR A 82 -15.85 -1.51 -1.01
N LEU A 83 -14.64 -1.14 -1.44
CA LEU A 83 -14.27 0.25 -1.65
C LEU A 83 -15.07 0.90 -2.80
N TYR A 84 -15.34 0.15 -3.87
CA TYR A 84 -16.21 0.55 -4.97
C TYR A 84 -17.61 0.89 -4.46
N ARG A 85 -18.22 0.00 -3.67
CA ARG A 85 -19.60 0.18 -3.18
C ARG A 85 -19.71 1.40 -2.27
N THR A 86 -18.76 1.58 -1.35
CA THR A 86 -18.71 2.75 -0.47
C THR A 86 -18.49 4.05 -1.24
N ALA A 87 -17.63 4.04 -2.26
CA ALA A 87 -17.40 5.19 -3.14
C ALA A 87 -18.63 5.52 -4.00
N ARG A 88 -19.31 4.50 -4.57
CA ARG A 88 -20.50 4.66 -5.40
C ARG A 88 -21.66 5.28 -4.63
N PHE A 89 -21.87 4.87 -3.38
CA PHE A 89 -22.91 5.45 -2.53
C PHE A 89 -22.73 6.97 -2.34
N ARG A 90 -21.49 7.42 -2.25
CA ARG A 90 -21.15 8.84 -2.06
C ARG A 90 -21.07 9.62 -3.37
N ARG A 91 -20.80 8.94 -4.48
CA ARG A 91 -20.59 9.55 -5.80
C ARG A 91 -21.22 8.68 -6.88
N GLU A 92 -22.39 9.11 -7.34
CA GLU A 92 -23.16 8.43 -8.39
C GLU A 92 -22.42 8.37 -9.75
N ASN A 93 -21.50 9.31 -9.98
CA ASN A 93 -20.70 9.39 -11.21
C ASN A 93 -19.61 8.29 -11.32
N LEU A 94 -19.53 7.33 -10.40
CA LEU A 94 -18.59 6.21 -10.49
C LEU A 94 -19.08 5.20 -11.54
N PRO A 95 -18.35 4.97 -12.65
CA PRO A 95 -18.82 4.08 -13.70
C PRO A 95 -18.97 2.64 -13.21
N THR A 96 -20.05 1.97 -13.63
CA THR A 96 -20.27 0.53 -13.38
C THR A 96 -19.15 -0.34 -13.96
N ALA A 97 -18.44 0.16 -14.99
CA ALA A 97 -17.27 -0.52 -15.53
C ALA A 97 -16.23 -0.86 -14.45
N ALA A 98 -16.04 -0.03 -13.41
CA ALA A 98 -15.01 -0.29 -12.41
C ALA A 98 -15.26 -1.57 -11.58
N ILE A 99 -16.51 -1.91 -11.25
CA ILE A 99 -16.81 -3.17 -10.56
C ILE A 99 -16.71 -4.38 -11.49
N VAL A 100 -17.14 -4.23 -12.75
CA VAL A 100 -17.00 -5.29 -13.76
C VAL A 100 -15.52 -5.61 -13.99
N LEU A 101 -14.69 -4.59 -14.14
CA LEU A 101 -13.24 -4.73 -14.27
C LEU A 101 -12.59 -5.34 -13.02
N THR A 102 -13.10 -5.01 -11.82
CA THR A 102 -12.61 -5.60 -10.56
C THR A 102 -12.89 -7.11 -10.52
N VAL A 103 -14.12 -7.52 -10.83
CA VAL A 103 -14.53 -8.93 -10.80
C VAL A 103 -13.79 -9.71 -11.89
N PHE A 104 -13.79 -9.20 -13.13
CA PHE A 104 -13.08 -9.83 -14.24
C PHE A 104 -11.57 -9.92 -13.99
N GLY A 105 -10.95 -8.81 -13.58
CA GLY A 105 -9.52 -8.75 -13.31
C GLY A 105 -9.09 -9.66 -12.16
N ALA A 106 -9.83 -9.68 -11.05
CA ALA A 106 -9.49 -10.53 -9.91
C ALA A 106 -9.69 -12.02 -10.20
N LEU A 107 -10.80 -12.41 -10.83
CA LEU A 107 -11.06 -13.79 -11.20
C LEU A 107 -10.09 -14.29 -12.28
N GLY A 108 -9.85 -13.48 -13.30
CA GLY A 108 -8.91 -13.81 -14.38
C GLY A 108 -7.48 -13.93 -13.88
N ALA A 109 -7.03 -13.01 -13.02
CA ALA A 109 -5.70 -13.08 -12.41
C ALA A 109 -5.56 -14.31 -11.50
N ALA A 110 -6.60 -14.67 -10.75
CA ALA A 110 -6.62 -15.88 -9.94
C ALA A 110 -6.56 -17.15 -10.80
N ALA A 111 -7.32 -17.20 -11.90
CA ALA A 111 -7.29 -18.32 -12.84
C ALA A 111 -5.90 -18.48 -13.48
N VAL A 112 -5.25 -17.38 -13.86
CA VAL A 112 -3.89 -17.37 -14.42
C VAL A 112 -2.85 -17.79 -13.39
N ALA A 113 -2.98 -17.33 -12.15
CA ALA A 113 -2.11 -17.71 -11.04
C ALA A 113 -2.14 -19.22 -10.75
N LEU A 114 -3.28 -19.88 -10.95
CA LEU A 114 -3.40 -21.35 -10.88
C LEU A 114 -2.98 -22.06 -12.16
N GLY A 115 -3.41 -21.54 -13.31
CA GLY A 115 -3.22 -22.19 -14.61
C GLY A 115 -1.75 -22.32 -14.99
N ARG A 116 -0.93 -21.30 -14.68
CA ARG A 116 0.49 -21.30 -15.05
C ARG A 116 1.30 -22.41 -14.34
N PRO A 117 1.24 -22.58 -13.01
CA PRO A 117 1.88 -23.72 -12.35
C PRO A 117 1.39 -25.08 -12.85
N ILE A 118 0.09 -25.23 -13.12
CA ILE A 118 -0.49 -26.48 -13.63
C ILE A 118 0.05 -26.81 -15.02
N ASP A 119 0.04 -25.84 -15.94
CA ASP A 119 0.51 -26.05 -17.31
C ASP A 119 2.02 -26.31 -17.35
N LEU A 120 2.80 -25.64 -16.50
CA LEU A 120 4.23 -25.91 -16.36
C LEU A 120 4.51 -27.31 -15.78
N ALA A 121 3.72 -27.75 -14.79
CA ALA A 121 3.84 -29.09 -14.23
C ALA A 121 3.48 -30.17 -15.26
N ALA A 122 2.43 -29.95 -16.07
CA ALA A 122 2.05 -30.83 -17.16
C ALA A 122 3.15 -30.88 -18.25
N ALA A 123 3.67 -29.72 -18.66
CA ALA A 123 4.74 -29.63 -19.63
C ALA A 123 6.02 -30.36 -19.17
N ALA A 124 6.34 -30.32 -17.87
CA ALA A 124 7.48 -31.05 -17.31
C ALA A 124 7.29 -32.57 -17.37
N GLY A 125 6.05 -33.07 -17.28
CA GLY A 125 5.73 -34.50 -17.37
C GLY A 125 5.79 -35.07 -18.80
N ASP A 126 5.44 -34.26 -19.80
CA ASP A 126 5.37 -34.68 -21.21
C ASP A 126 6.75 -34.71 -21.90
N LEU A 127 7.76 -34.04 -21.34
CA LEU A 127 9.08 -33.93 -21.95
C LEU A 127 9.91 -35.21 -21.77
N PRO A 128 10.46 -35.81 -22.85
CA PRO A 128 11.39 -36.92 -22.73
C PRO A 128 12.60 -36.52 -21.87
N SER A 129 13.09 -37.43 -21.02
CA SER A 129 14.20 -37.16 -20.10
C SER A 129 15.48 -36.65 -20.79
N GLY A 130 15.64 -36.93 -22.09
CA GLY A 130 16.73 -36.41 -22.92
C GLY A 130 16.54 -34.97 -23.40
N ALA A 131 15.30 -34.51 -23.61
CA ALA A 131 14.99 -33.14 -24.04
C ALA A 131 15.30 -32.12 -22.93
N LEU A 132 15.16 -32.51 -21.66
CA LEU A 132 15.57 -31.70 -20.50
C LEU A 132 17.08 -31.42 -20.43
N ARG A 133 17.91 -32.09 -21.25
CA ARG A 133 19.36 -31.85 -21.31
C ARG A 133 19.75 -30.79 -22.34
N SER A 134 18.94 -30.53 -23.38
CA SER A 134 19.21 -29.52 -24.42
C SER A 134 18.31 -28.30 -24.23
N GLY A 135 18.89 -27.14 -23.90
CA GLY A 135 18.13 -25.90 -23.56
C GLY A 135 17.23 -25.42 -24.70
N GLU A 136 17.74 -25.55 -25.92
CA GLU A 136 17.11 -25.03 -27.13
C GLU A 136 15.85 -25.81 -27.53
N SER A 137 15.85 -27.14 -27.37
CA SER A 137 14.67 -27.97 -27.65
C SER A 137 13.52 -27.73 -26.67
N THR A 138 13.86 -27.44 -25.42
CA THR A 138 12.88 -27.17 -24.36
C THR A 138 12.21 -25.82 -24.55
N ASP A 139 12.98 -24.79 -24.91
CA ASP A 139 12.43 -23.46 -25.20
C ASP A 139 11.53 -23.47 -26.45
N ALA A 140 11.91 -24.21 -27.49
CA ALA A 140 11.08 -24.40 -28.66
C ALA A 140 9.74 -25.09 -28.31
N ALA A 141 9.80 -26.19 -27.55
CA ALA A 141 8.61 -26.92 -27.12
C ALA A 141 7.67 -26.09 -26.22
N LEU A 142 8.22 -25.23 -25.34
CA LEU A 142 7.41 -24.33 -24.51
C LEU A 142 6.77 -23.21 -25.34
N ARG A 143 7.46 -22.68 -26.36
CA ARG A 143 6.91 -21.63 -27.23
C ARG A 143 5.77 -22.13 -28.12
N GLU A 144 5.82 -23.39 -28.52
CA GLU A 144 4.80 -24.01 -29.38
C GLU A 144 3.51 -24.36 -28.62
N ARG A 145 3.55 -24.44 -27.28
CA ARG A 145 2.35 -24.66 -26.47
C ARG A 145 1.40 -23.46 -26.52
N THR A 146 0.33 -23.62 -27.27
CA THR A 146 -0.76 -22.63 -27.37
C THR A 146 -1.39 -22.32 -26.02
N SER A 147 -1.41 -23.27 -25.07
CA SER A 147 -1.93 -23.07 -23.71
C SER A 147 -1.19 -21.96 -22.95
N LEU A 148 0.15 -21.97 -22.97
CA LEU A 148 0.98 -20.96 -22.31
C LEU A 148 0.77 -19.57 -22.93
N GLN A 149 0.55 -19.49 -24.24
CA GLN A 149 0.24 -18.24 -24.92
C GLN A 149 -1.13 -17.70 -24.51
N ILE A 150 -2.17 -18.56 -24.48
CA ILE A 150 -3.52 -18.18 -24.03
C ILE A 150 -3.49 -17.71 -22.58
N ILE A 151 -2.82 -18.43 -21.69
CA ILE A 151 -2.65 -18.04 -20.28
C ILE A 151 -1.92 -16.69 -20.18
N GLY A 152 -0.91 -16.45 -21.02
CA GLY A 152 -0.19 -15.17 -21.08
C GLY A 152 -1.08 -14.00 -21.48
N ILE A 153 -1.87 -14.16 -22.55
CA ILE A 153 -2.80 -13.12 -23.03
C ILE A 153 -3.90 -12.87 -21.99
N LEU A 154 -4.46 -13.93 -21.41
CA LEU A 154 -5.46 -13.83 -20.34
C LEU A 154 -4.87 -13.13 -19.11
N GLY A 155 -3.61 -13.44 -18.77
CA GLY A 155 -2.89 -12.79 -17.67
C GLY A 155 -2.73 -11.30 -17.89
N LEU A 156 -2.30 -10.89 -19.09
CA LEU A 156 -2.18 -9.47 -19.43
C LEU A 156 -3.54 -8.75 -19.39
N ALA A 157 -4.58 -9.34 -19.98
CA ALA A 157 -5.93 -8.78 -19.98
C ALA A 157 -6.49 -8.64 -18.55
N SER A 158 -6.28 -9.64 -17.70
CA SER A 158 -6.72 -9.64 -16.30
C SER A 158 -5.99 -8.57 -15.48
N ASN A 159 -4.67 -8.47 -15.65
CA ASN A 159 -3.86 -7.45 -14.98
C ASN A 159 -4.23 -6.04 -15.44
N LEU A 160 -4.47 -5.82 -16.73
CA LEU A 160 -4.96 -4.53 -17.24
C LEU A 160 -6.33 -4.19 -16.67
N ALA A 161 -7.26 -5.15 -16.65
CA ALA A 161 -8.59 -4.92 -16.07
C ALA A 161 -8.49 -4.53 -14.59
N LEU A 162 -7.68 -5.26 -13.81
CA LEU A 162 -7.47 -4.99 -12.39
C LEU A 162 -6.76 -3.64 -12.17
N ALA A 163 -5.80 -3.29 -13.02
CA ALA A 163 -5.13 -1.99 -13.02
C ALA A 163 -6.12 -0.83 -13.22
N PHE A 164 -6.96 -0.91 -14.26
CA PHE A 164 -7.97 0.11 -14.51
C PHE A 164 -9.00 0.20 -13.37
N ALA A 165 -9.44 -0.95 -12.85
CA ALA A 165 -10.32 -0.98 -11.69
C ALA A 165 -9.71 -0.26 -10.49
N LEU A 166 -8.46 -0.59 -10.15
CA LEU A 166 -7.73 0.00 -9.04
C LEU A 166 -7.56 1.52 -9.20
N ILE A 167 -7.21 2.00 -10.39
CA ILE A 167 -7.07 3.43 -10.70
C ILE A 167 -8.42 4.15 -10.54
N LEU A 168 -9.47 3.63 -11.17
CA LEU A 168 -10.81 4.24 -11.13
C LEU A 168 -11.35 4.29 -9.70
N ILE A 169 -11.22 3.21 -8.94
CA ILE A 169 -11.69 3.14 -7.56
C ILE A 169 -10.86 4.07 -6.68
N SER A 170 -9.53 4.08 -6.81
CA SER A 170 -8.65 4.92 -5.99
C SER A 170 -8.93 6.41 -6.20
N LEU A 171 -9.05 6.85 -7.46
CA LEU A 171 -9.34 8.23 -7.82
C LEU A 171 -10.69 8.67 -7.25
N ASN A 172 -11.72 7.84 -7.39
CA ASN A 172 -13.06 8.19 -6.93
C ASN A 172 -13.20 8.13 -5.41
N SER A 173 -12.51 7.20 -4.76
CA SER A 173 -12.48 7.08 -3.30
C SER A 173 -11.75 8.24 -2.64
N MET A 174 -10.68 8.75 -3.26
CA MET A 174 -10.00 9.98 -2.83
C MET A 174 -10.95 11.18 -2.92
N ARG A 175 -11.65 11.32 -4.05
CA ARG A 175 -12.63 12.40 -4.25
C ARG A 175 -13.85 12.28 -3.33
N ALA A 176 -14.23 11.06 -2.95
CA ALA A 176 -15.29 10.81 -1.99
C ALA A 176 -14.87 11.05 -0.53
N GLY A 177 -13.56 11.23 -0.25
CA GLY A 177 -13.05 11.36 1.10
C GLY A 177 -12.82 10.05 1.84
N LEU A 178 -12.93 8.92 1.15
CA LEU A 178 -12.72 7.59 1.74
C LEU A 178 -11.23 7.28 1.88
N LEU A 179 -10.44 7.67 0.89
CA LEU A 179 -8.99 7.57 0.90
C LEU A 179 -8.37 8.96 1.05
N SER A 180 -7.27 9.03 1.80
CA SER A 180 -6.41 10.23 1.76
C SER A 180 -5.79 10.40 0.36
N ARG A 181 -5.32 11.60 0.04
CA ARG A 181 -4.68 11.86 -1.26
C ARG A 181 -3.46 10.97 -1.48
N PHE A 182 -2.64 10.79 -0.44
CA PHE A 182 -1.49 9.90 -0.47
C PHE A 182 -1.87 8.46 -0.82
N LEU A 183 -2.86 7.89 -0.10
CA LEU A 183 -3.26 6.49 -0.30
C LEU A 183 -3.96 6.28 -1.66
N GLY A 184 -4.70 7.28 -2.14
CA GLY A 184 -5.31 7.29 -3.47
C GLY A 184 -4.26 7.33 -4.60
N VAL A 185 -3.28 8.23 -4.53
CA VAL A 185 -2.18 8.30 -5.51
C VAL A 185 -1.37 7.01 -5.51
N LEU A 186 -1.12 6.44 -4.33
CA LEU A 186 -0.40 5.18 -4.22
C LEU A 186 -1.12 4.03 -4.92
N GLY A 187 -2.46 3.95 -4.77
CA GLY A 187 -3.28 2.98 -5.51
C GLY A 187 -3.21 3.18 -7.03
N ILE A 188 -3.18 4.43 -7.50
CA ILE A 188 -3.02 4.75 -8.93
C ILE A 188 -1.65 4.26 -9.43
N VAL A 189 -0.57 4.56 -8.71
CA VAL A 189 0.80 4.12 -9.07
C VAL A 189 0.89 2.59 -9.12
N ILE A 190 0.32 1.89 -8.13
CA ILE A 190 0.26 0.43 -8.14
C ILE A 190 -0.52 -0.07 -9.36
N GLY A 191 -1.67 0.54 -9.67
CA GLY A 191 -2.47 0.18 -10.84
C GLY A 191 -1.70 0.33 -12.14
N VAL A 192 -1.00 1.45 -12.34
CA VAL A 192 -0.17 1.67 -13.54
C VAL A 192 0.98 0.66 -13.64
N LEU A 193 1.60 0.28 -12.52
CA LEU A 193 2.74 -0.64 -12.51
C LEU A 193 2.34 -2.12 -12.67
N LEU A 194 1.12 -2.49 -12.29
CA LEU A 194 0.65 -3.89 -12.23
C LEU A 194 0.85 -4.68 -13.54
N PRO A 195 0.56 -4.13 -14.76
CA PRO A 195 0.73 -4.88 -16.01
C PRO A 195 2.18 -5.00 -16.49
N PHE A 196 3.07 -4.08 -16.10
CA PHE A 196 4.40 -3.96 -16.72
C PHE A 196 5.52 -4.63 -15.93
N LEU A 197 5.55 -4.42 -14.61
CA LEU A 197 6.71 -4.78 -13.79
C LEU A 197 6.38 -5.83 -12.73
N GLY A 198 5.13 -6.29 -12.70
CA GLY A 198 4.52 -6.73 -11.46
C GLY A 198 4.41 -5.56 -10.48
N ALA A 199 3.46 -5.59 -9.56
CA ALA A 199 3.45 -4.58 -8.51
C ALA A 199 4.77 -4.68 -7.72
N MET A 200 5.45 -3.56 -7.48
CA MET A 200 6.55 -3.50 -6.51
C MET A 200 6.02 -4.09 -5.20
N PRO A 201 6.46 -5.32 -4.79
CA PRO A 201 5.72 -6.07 -3.78
C PRO A 201 5.63 -5.32 -2.46
N VAL A 202 6.69 -4.59 -2.12
CA VAL A 202 6.76 -3.71 -0.95
C VAL A 202 5.70 -2.60 -1.00
N LEU A 203 5.50 -1.98 -2.17
CA LEU A 203 4.53 -0.90 -2.35
C LEU A 203 3.09 -1.41 -2.22
N LEU A 204 2.79 -2.54 -2.85
CA LEU A 204 1.49 -3.19 -2.77
C LEU A 204 1.20 -3.67 -1.34
N PHE A 205 2.17 -4.32 -0.70
CA PHE A 205 2.07 -4.76 0.69
C PHE A 205 1.75 -3.60 1.62
N PHE A 206 2.55 -2.53 1.56
CA PHE A 206 2.32 -1.33 2.37
C PHE A 206 0.93 -0.75 2.11
N TRP A 207 0.50 -0.63 0.85
CA TRP A 207 -0.80 -0.08 0.50
C TRP A 207 -1.97 -0.93 1.02
N LEU A 208 -1.87 -2.26 0.94
CA LEU A 208 -2.86 -3.19 1.48
C LEU A 208 -2.94 -3.15 3.00
N CYS A 209 -1.79 -3.12 3.69
CA CYS A 209 -1.73 -2.94 5.14
C CYS A 209 -2.32 -1.60 5.57
N ALA A 210 -2.03 -0.53 4.82
CA ALA A 210 -2.60 0.80 5.07
C ALA A 210 -4.12 0.79 4.92
N LEU A 211 -4.66 0.13 3.88
CA LEU A 211 -6.10 -0.04 3.72
C LEU A 211 -6.72 -0.89 4.82
N ALA A 212 -6.08 -1.98 5.23
CA ALA A 212 -6.54 -2.81 6.33
C ALA A 212 -6.66 -1.98 7.61
N ALA A 213 -5.62 -1.21 7.96
CA ALA A 213 -5.60 -0.31 9.11
C ALA A 213 -6.68 0.78 9.00
N LEU A 214 -6.85 1.37 7.80
CA LEU A 214 -7.91 2.34 7.54
C LEU A 214 -9.30 1.74 7.75
N PHE A 215 -9.55 0.55 7.24
CA PHE A 215 -10.82 -0.17 7.38
C PHE A 215 -11.11 -0.69 8.79
N VAL A 216 -10.19 -0.54 9.75
CA VAL A 216 -10.44 -0.78 11.20
C VAL A 216 -10.26 0.48 12.07
N ASP A 217 -10.14 1.66 11.46
CA ASP A 217 -9.98 2.95 12.16
C ASP A 217 -8.70 3.05 12.98
N ARG A 218 -7.66 2.33 12.55
CA ARG A 218 -6.31 2.33 13.14
C ARG A 218 -5.30 3.09 12.27
N TRP A 219 -5.76 3.78 11.23
CA TRP A 219 -4.87 4.56 10.36
C TRP A 219 -4.39 5.83 11.08
N PRO A 220 -3.11 6.21 10.95
CA PRO A 220 -2.59 7.46 11.53
C PRO A 220 -3.39 8.69 11.05
N GLY A 221 -3.96 9.43 12.00
CA GLY A 221 -4.87 10.56 11.72
C GLY A 221 -6.33 10.16 11.53
N GLY A 222 -6.69 8.92 11.85
CA GLY A 222 -8.07 8.40 11.84
C GLY A 222 -8.60 8.09 10.45
N ARG A 223 -9.88 7.73 10.39
CA ARG A 223 -10.64 7.68 9.13
C ARG A 223 -11.06 9.06 8.65
N GLY A 224 -11.18 9.20 7.33
CA GLY A 224 -11.64 10.43 6.70
C GLY A 224 -13.07 10.79 7.08
N PRO A 225 -13.46 12.08 6.98
CA PRO A 225 -14.77 12.58 7.42
C PRO A 225 -15.96 11.91 6.70
N ALA A 226 -15.72 11.38 5.49
CA ALA A 226 -16.71 10.63 4.72
C ALA A 226 -17.15 9.30 5.37
N TRP A 227 -16.33 8.72 6.24
CA TRP A 227 -16.66 7.48 6.95
C TRP A 227 -17.66 7.70 8.08
N ALA A 228 -17.62 8.86 8.74
CA ALA A 228 -18.56 9.19 9.81
C ALA A 228 -19.89 9.72 9.27
N THR A 229 -19.82 10.52 8.20
CA THR A 229 -21.00 11.26 7.69
C THR A 229 -21.77 10.51 6.60
N GLY A 230 -21.15 9.53 5.94
CA GLY A 230 -21.72 8.86 4.76
C GLY A 230 -21.82 9.77 3.53
N ARG A 231 -21.31 11.00 3.59
CA ARG A 231 -21.32 11.98 2.50
C ARG A 231 -19.94 12.13 1.86
N ALA A 232 -19.90 12.56 0.61
CA ALA A 232 -18.65 12.86 -0.07
C ALA A 232 -18.03 14.14 0.49
N ILE A 233 -17.11 13.97 1.45
CA ILE A 233 -16.35 15.09 2.04
C ILE A 233 -14.87 14.79 1.83
N PRO A 234 -14.20 15.44 0.86
CA PRO A 234 -12.79 15.22 0.58
C PRO A 234 -11.91 15.44 1.82
N TRP A 235 -10.75 14.77 1.87
CA TRP A 235 -9.77 15.04 2.93
C TRP A 235 -9.26 16.49 2.86
N PRO A 236 -9.15 17.18 4.00
CA PRO A 236 -8.58 18.53 4.03
C PRO A 236 -7.15 18.51 3.49
N GLY A 237 -6.77 19.55 2.77
CA GLY A 237 -5.42 19.63 2.20
C GLY A 237 -4.34 19.76 3.25
N MET A 238 -3.09 19.44 2.89
CA MET A 238 -1.95 19.65 3.80
C MET A 238 -1.80 21.13 4.16
N ALA A 239 -2.00 22.02 3.19
CA ALA A 239 -1.99 23.47 3.43
C ALA A 239 -3.10 23.92 4.39
N GLU A 240 -4.30 23.34 4.26
CA GLU A 240 -5.45 23.64 5.12
C GLU A 240 -5.25 23.10 6.54
N ARG A 241 -4.70 21.88 6.67
CA ARG A 241 -4.31 21.30 7.97
C ARG A 241 -3.22 22.12 8.65
N ASN A 242 -2.20 22.52 7.91
CA ASN A 242 -1.13 23.36 8.47
C ASN A 242 -1.69 24.72 8.90
N ALA A 243 -2.52 25.37 8.09
CA ALA A 243 -3.17 26.63 8.45
C ALA A 243 -4.13 26.50 9.65
N GLU A 244 -4.76 25.35 9.84
CA GLU A 244 -5.57 25.06 11.04
C GLU A 244 -4.69 24.86 12.27
N LEU A 245 -3.57 24.14 12.15
CA LEU A 245 -2.59 23.99 13.24
C LEU A 245 -1.98 25.33 13.61
N ASP A 246 -1.60 26.15 12.63
CA ASP A 246 -1.07 27.50 12.84
C ASP A 246 -2.10 28.39 13.55
N ARG A 247 -3.39 28.30 13.17
CA ARG A 247 -4.47 29.01 13.87
C ARG A 247 -4.66 28.54 15.31
N ARG A 248 -4.52 27.23 15.57
CA ARG A 248 -4.60 26.68 16.93
C ARG A 248 -3.41 27.07 17.80
N HIS A 249 -2.20 27.09 17.25
CA HIS A 249 -1.02 27.56 17.96
C HIS A 249 -1.12 29.06 18.26
N ALA A 250 -1.52 29.88 17.27
CA ALA A 250 -1.72 31.31 17.50
C ALA A 250 -2.82 31.60 18.55
N ALA A 251 -3.87 30.79 18.61
CA ALA A 251 -4.91 30.93 19.63
C ALA A 251 -4.45 30.47 21.03
N ALA A 252 -3.54 29.49 21.11
CA ALA A 252 -2.93 29.07 22.37
C ALA A 252 -1.99 30.14 22.92
N ASP A 253 -1.15 30.74 22.07
CA ASP A 253 -0.21 31.79 22.46
C ASP A 253 -0.92 33.05 23.01
N VAL A 254 -2.08 33.43 22.43
CA VAL A 254 -2.87 34.59 22.92
C VAL A 254 -3.50 34.34 24.29
N GLY A 255 -3.72 33.08 24.67
CA GLY A 255 -4.31 32.73 25.97
C GLY A 255 -3.31 32.72 27.14
N GLU A 256 -2.01 32.60 26.88
CA GLU A 256 -0.99 32.55 27.94
C GLU A 256 -0.60 33.94 28.48
N ASP A 257 -0.81 35.01 27.71
CA ASP A 257 -0.46 36.37 28.13
C ASP A 257 -1.53 37.05 29.01
N GLU A 258 -2.78 36.59 29.00
CA GLU A 258 -3.87 37.19 29.81
C GLU A 258 -3.92 36.65 31.26
N ASP A 259 -3.46 35.43 31.53
CA ASP A 259 -3.45 34.83 32.88
C ASP A 259 -2.14 35.11 33.67
N GLY A 260 -1.13 35.72 33.04
CA GLY A 260 0.18 36.02 33.66
C GLY A 260 0.28 37.38 34.39
N ALA A 261 -0.73 38.25 34.30
CA ALA A 261 -0.67 39.61 34.85
C ALA A 261 -1.02 39.74 36.35
N GLY A 262 -1.11 38.63 37.10
CA GLY A 262 -1.70 38.64 38.44
C GLY A 262 -1.03 37.74 39.47
N THR A 263 0.27 37.95 39.76
CA THR A 263 0.91 37.93 41.11
C THR A 263 2.41 37.68 41.00
N ALA A 264 3.17 38.71 40.61
CA ALA A 264 4.56 38.81 41.02
C ALA A 264 4.60 39.08 42.54
N GLY A 265 4.53 38.01 43.33
CA GLY A 265 4.91 38.06 44.74
C GLY A 265 6.38 38.48 44.86
N PRO A 266 6.75 39.34 45.82
CA PRO A 266 8.14 39.77 46.01
C PRO A 266 9.06 38.55 46.17
N ILE A 267 10.05 38.43 45.28
CA ILE A 267 11.11 37.45 45.42
C ILE A 267 11.96 37.91 46.62
N GLU A 268 11.83 37.20 47.74
CA GLU A 268 12.66 37.36 48.91
C GLU A 268 14.08 36.86 48.57
N PRO A 269 15.14 37.70 48.76
CA PRO A 269 16.50 37.32 48.44
C PRO A 269 17.01 36.30 49.46
N GLN A 270 17.00 35.01 49.09
CA GLN A 270 17.68 33.99 49.88
C GLN A 270 19.20 34.10 49.67
N GLY A 271 19.86 34.35 50.81
CA GLY A 271 21.27 34.63 50.94
C GLY A 271 22.20 33.53 50.46
N GLU A 272 23.34 34.00 49.95
CA GLU A 272 24.68 33.68 50.43
C GLU A 272 24.84 32.25 51.00
N ARG A 273 25.27 31.31 50.14
CA ARG A 273 26.02 30.15 50.61
C ARG A 273 27.41 30.19 49.98
N ASP A 274 28.37 30.33 50.88
CA ASP A 274 29.80 30.40 50.65
C ASP A 274 30.37 29.21 49.84
N PRO A 275 31.50 29.42 49.15
CA PRO A 275 32.22 28.42 48.39
C PRO A 275 33.28 27.74 49.27
N ALA A 276 33.23 26.42 49.42
CA ALA A 276 34.34 25.66 49.98
C ALA A 276 34.50 24.31 49.27
N GLY A 277 35.50 24.28 48.38
CA GLY A 277 36.51 23.22 48.33
C GLY A 277 36.12 21.87 47.69
N GLY A 278 36.86 21.50 46.64
CA GLY A 278 36.95 20.09 46.25
C GLY A 278 37.39 19.85 44.81
N ALA A 279 38.69 19.95 44.57
CA ALA A 279 39.34 19.62 43.31
C ALA A 279 39.13 18.16 42.87
N HIS A 280 39.00 17.93 41.56
CA HIS A 280 39.85 16.95 40.86
C HIS A 280 39.87 17.17 39.33
N ALA A 281 41.08 17.46 38.86
CA ALA A 281 41.62 17.25 37.52
C ALA A 281 41.34 15.81 37.02
N THR A 282 41.32 15.40 35.74
CA THR A 282 42.09 15.78 34.54
C THR A 282 41.57 14.94 33.35
N GLY A 283 41.76 15.41 32.11
CA GLY A 283 41.79 14.55 30.90
C GLY A 283 40.91 15.06 29.76
N ALA A 284 41.41 15.96 28.89
CA ALA A 284 41.93 15.63 27.55
C ALA A 284 40.87 14.92 26.67
N GLY A 285 40.27 15.51 25.64
CA GLY A 285 40.74 16.50 24.69
C GLY A 285 40.50 15.93 23.29
N ASN A 286 39.62 16.53 22.49
CA ASN A 286 39.82 16.63 21.04
C ASN A 286 38.79 17.54 20.35
N GLY A 287 39.32 18.66 19.85
CA GLY A 287 39.06 19.25 18.53
C GLY A 287 37.63 19.40 18.00
N GLY A 288 37.12 20.64 18.00
CA GLY A 288 36.31 21.16 16.88
C GLY A 288 37.13 21.27 15.58
N PRO A 289 36.62 21.83 14.45
CA PRO A 289 35.71 22.98 14.36
C PRO A 289 34.71 22.89 13.16
N PRO A 290 34.15 23.99 12.59
CA PRO A 290 33.23 24.95 13.18
C PRO A 290 31.92 25.14 12.38
N ALA A 291 31.03 25.91 13.00
CA ALA A 291 29.79 26.53 12.52
C ALA A 291 29.70 26.86 11.02
N GLY A 292 28.71 26.26 10.35
CA GLY A 292 28.22 26.66 9.03
C GLY A 292 27.41 27.96 9.09
N THR A 293 27.74 28.86 8.18
CA THR A 293 27.28 30.24 8.08
C THR A 293 25.82 30.38 7.65
N ARG A 294 25.13 31.29 8.35
CA ARG A 294 23.73 31.68 8.17
C ARG A 294 23.58 32.48 6.86
N ALA A 295 22.84 31.93 5.89
CA ALA A 295 22.60 32.56 4.60
C ALA A 295 21.78 33.86 4.72
N LYS A 296 22.31 34.94 4.12
CA LYS A 296 21.78 36.31 4.13
C LYS A 296 20.64 36.45 3.10
N ARG A 297 19.40 36.58 3.56
CA ARG A 297 18.20 36.78 2.74
C ARG A 297 18.20 38.19 2.11
N LYS A 298 18.40 38.26 0.80
CA LYS A 298 18.43 39.50 0.00
C LYS A 298 16.99 40.01 -0.20
N ARG A 299 16.66 41.14 0.43
CA ARG A 299 15.36 41.83 0.32
C ARG A 299 15.36 42.65 -0.99
N GLY A 300 14.66 42.17 -2.00
CA GLY A 300 14.46 42.88 -3.27
C GLY A 300 13.54 44.08 -3.07
N ARG A 301 14.05 45.28 -3.39
CA ARG A 301 13.36 46.56 -3.31
C ARG A 301 12.61 46.80 -4.62
N ARG A 302 11.32 47.10 -4.50
CA ARG A 302 10.41 47.50 -5.58
C ARG A 302 10.95 48.72 -6.34
N ARG A 303 10.77 48.72 -7.66
CA ARG A 303 10.42 49.90 -8.46
C ARG A 303 9.09 49.60 -9.13
#